data_AF-A0A4Q7QVZ2-F1
#
_entry.id   AF-A0A4Q7QVZ2-F1
#
_cell.length_a   1.000
_cell.length_b   1.000
_cell.length_c   1.000
_cell.angle_alpha   90.00
_cell.angle_beta   90.00
_cell.angle_gamma   90.00
#
_symmetry.space_group_name_H-M   'P 1'
#
loop_
_entity.id
_entity.type
_entity.pdbx_description
1 polymer ?
#
loop_
_entity_poly.entity_id
_entity_poly.type
_entity_poly.pdbx_seq_one_letter_code
_entity_poly.pdbx_strand_id
1 'polypeptide(L)'
;MNKYGIASVFMFFFSMAVFVSDFFNIGLLGRSLPLLILGGWILPIVGLFSAYKSNSGILKVVGYIGNSISLLYTVGLPFAAWLLWKF
;
A
#
# COMPACT_ATOMS: atom_id res chain seq x y z
N MET A 1 20.55 5.88 -11.35
CA MET A 1 19.26 5.19 -11.12
C MET A 1 18.62 5.72 -9.85
N ASN A 2 17.34 6.06 -9.89
CA ASN A 2 16.66 6.70 -8.78
C ASN A 2 16.14 5.66 -7.78
N LYS A 3 17.01 5.24 -6.86
CA LYS A 3 16.78 4.22 -5.83
C LYS A 3 15.49 4.42 -5.03
N TYR A 4 15.10 5.66 -4.75
CA TYR A 4 13.88 5.98 -3.98
C TYR A 4 12.60 5.78 -4.81
N GLY A 5 12.65 6.09 -6.10
CA GLY A 5 11.52 5.82 -7.00
C GLY A 5 11.28 4.31 -7.15
N ILE A 6 12.34 3.53 -7.35
CA ILE A 6 12.24 2.07 -7.47
C ILE A 6 11.75 1.45 -6.16
N ALA A 7 12.29 1.89 -5.01
CA ALA A 7 11.84 1.41 -3.70
C ALA A 7 10.35 1.71 -3.45
N SER A 8 9.88 2.90 -3.81
CA SER A 8 8.45 3.26 -3.69
C SER A 8 7.54 2.36 -4.52
N VAL A 9 7.94 2.07 -5.76
CA VAL A 9 7.19 1.17 -6.65
C VAL A 9 7.20 -0.26 -6.13
N PHE A 10 8.34 -0.73 -5.61
CA PHE A 10 8.43 -2.04 -4.98
C PHE A 10 7.51 -2.17 -3.75
N MET A 11 7.51 -1.16 -2.88
CA MET A 11 6.63 -1.10 -1.71
C MET A 11 5.16 -1.16 -2.13
N PHE A 12 4.76 -0.41 -3.16
CA PHE A 12 3.42 -0.48 -3.72
C PHE A 12 3.05 -1.89 -4.18
N PHE A 13 3.89 -2.55 -4.99
CA PHE A 13 3.59 -3.91 -5.47
C PHE A 13 3.51 -4.92 -4.34
N PHE A 14 4.39 -4.82 -3.34
CA PHE A 14 4.35 -5.70 -2.17
C PHE A 14 3.06 -5.51 -1.37
N SER A 15 2.69 -4.25 -1.09
CA SER A 15 1.43 -3.93 -0.41
C SER A 15 0.21 -4.46 -1.16
N MET A 16 0.23 -4.36 -2.48
CA MET A 16 -0.87 -4.85 -3.30
C MET A 16 -0.93 -6.38 -3.31
N ALA A 17 0.21 -7.08 -3.31
CA ALA A 17 0.25 -8.53 -3.19
C ALA A 17 -0.32 -9.01 -1.83
N VAL A 18 0.00 -8.30 -0.74
CA VAL A 18 -0.58 -8.57 0.59
C VAL A 18 -2.09 -8.37 0.57
N PHE A 19 -2.57 -7.25 0.02
CA PHE A 19 -4.00 -6.97 -0.09
C PHE A 19 -4.74 -8.02 -0.92
N VAL A 20 -4.24 -8.36 -2.11
CA VAL A 20 -4.86 -9.37 -3.00
C VAL A 20 -4.89 -10.75 -2.33
N SER A 21 -3.79 -11.14 -1.68
CA SER A 21 -3.71 -12.42 -0.96
C SER A 21 -4.76 -12.51 0.14
N ASP A 22 -4.99 -11.42 0.88
CA ASP A 22 -5.99 -11.39 1.95
C ASP A 22 -7.42 -11.33 1.41
N PHE A 23 -7.67 -10.41 0.46
CA PHE A 23 -8.99 -10.18 -0.13
C PHE A 23 -9.57 -11.43 -0.81
N PHE A 24 -8.76 -12.14 -1.58
CA PHE A 24 -9.16 -13.38 -2.26
C PHE A 24 -8.91 -14.64 -1.42
N ASN A 25 -8.43 -14.49 -0.19
CA ASN A 25 -8.16 -15.59 0.73
C ASN A 25 -7.26 -16.68 0.12
N ILE A 26 -6.24 -16.27 -0.64
CA ILE A 26 -5.39 -17.16 -1.44
C ILE A 26 -4.34 -17.87 -0.55
N GLY A 27 -4.22 -17.50 0.73
CA GLY A 27 -3.32 -18.15 1.69
C GLY A 27 -1.82 -17.99 1.40
N LEU A 28 -1.45 -17.28 0.32
CA LEU A 28 -0.07 -17.10 -0.17
C LEU A 28 0.91 -16.59 0.89
N LEU A 29 0.44 -15.75 1.83
CA LEU A 29 1.28 -15.14 2.87
C LEU A 29 0.85 -15.53 4.30
N GLY A 30 -0.13 -16.43 4.44
CA GLY A 30 -0.79 -16.73 5.71
C GLY A 30 -1.65 -15.56 6.22
N ARG A 31 -2.83 -15.85 6.79
CA ARG A 31 -3.68 -14.82 7.42
C ARG A 31 -3.02 -14.35 8.72
N SER A 32 -2.22 -13.31 8.59
CA SER A 32 -1.44 -12.73 9.67
C SER A 32 -1.83 -11.26 9.80
N LEU A 33 -2.50 -10.94 10.92
CA LEU A 33 -2.84 -9.56 11.26
C LEU A 33 -1.60 -8.64 11.24
N PRO A 34 -0.40 -9.07 11.72
CA PRO A 34 0.82 -8.30 11.55
C PRO A 34 1.20 -8.02 10.10
N LEU A 35 1.05 -8.99 9.19
CA LEU A 35 1.35 -8.84 7.76
C LEU A 35 0.40 -7.86 7.09
N LEU A 36 -0.88 -7.87 7.45
CA LEU A 36 -1.86 -6.90 6.98
C LEU A 36 -1.52 -5.47 7.41
N ILE A 37 -1.13 -5.28 8.68
CA ILE A 37 -0.77 -3.96 9.21
C ILE A 37 0.54 -3.47 8.57
N LEU A 38 1.58 -4.31 8.56
CA LEU A 38 2.87 -3.93 8.01
C LEU A 38 2.78 -3.74 6.49
N GLY A 39 2.25 -4.73 5.79
CA GLY A 39 2.15 -4.78 4.33
C GLY A 39 1.09 -3.84 3.77
N GLY A 40 -0.07 -3.76 4.39
CA GLY A 40 -1.19 -2.98 3.90
C GLY A 40 -1.21 -1.53 4.38
N TRP A 41 -0.66 -1.20 5.55
CA TRP A 41 -0.76 0.15 6.12
C TRP A 41 0.59 0.86 6.18
N ILE A 42 1.60 0.23 6.79
CA ILE A 42 2.90 0.87 7.02
C ILE A 42 3.69 1.00 5.72
N LEU A 43 3.76 -0.08 4.93
CA LEU A 43 4.52 -0.12 3.68
C LEU A 43 4.09 0.95 2.66
N PRO A 44 2.79 1.16 2.41
CA PRO A 44 2.35 2.24 1.53
C PRO A 44 2.73 3.63 2.03
N ILE A 45 2.65 3.87 3.35
CA ILE A 45 3.05 5.15 3.95
C ILE A 45 4.54 5.40 3.70
N VAL A 46 5.39 4.40 3.97
CA VAL A 46 6.83 4.46 3.68
C VAL A 46 7.07 4.64 2.17
N GLY A 47 6.27 3.98 1.33
CA GLY A 47 6.27 4.10 -0.12
C GLY A 47 5.99 5.53 -0.60
N LEU A 48 5.06 6.25 0.03
CA LEU A 48 4.78 7.66 -0.25
C LEU A 48 5.97 8.56 0.10
N PHE A 49 6.60 8.35 1.27
CA PHE A 49 7.81 9.09 1.64
C PHE A 49 8.97 8.80 0.67
N SER A 50 9.08 7.57 0.19
CA SER A 50 10.08 7.20 -0.82
C SER A 50 9.77 7.84 -2.18
N ALA A 51 8.50 7.93 -2.58
CA ALA A 51 8.08 8.65 -3.78
C ALA A 51 8.41 10.14 -3.70
N TYR A 52 8.22 10.77 -2.53
CA TYR A 52 8.55 12.17 -2.32
C TYR A 52 10.04 12.47 -2.58
N LYS A 53 10.93 11.59 -2.10
CA LYS A 53 12.39 11.71 -2.27
C LYS A 53 12.89 11.30 -3.67
N SER A 54 12.00 10.86 -4.56
CA SER A 54 12.33 10.47 -5.93
C SER A 54 12.62 11.69 -6.82
N ASN A 55 13.75 11.67 -7.53
CA ASN A 55 14.13 12.68 -8.54
C ASN A 55 13.57 12.40 -9.95
N SER A 56 12.94 11.24 -10.17
CA SER A 56 12.32 10.85 -11.45
C SER A 56 10.85 11.17 -11.40
N GLY A 57 10.39 12.05 -12.30
CA GLY A 57 8.98 12.45 -12.38
C GLY A 57 8.03 11.27 -12.52
N ILE A 58 8.33 10.34 -13.45
CA ILE A 58 7.48 9.16 -13.70
C ILE A 58 7.40 8.27 -12.46
N LEU A 59 8.54 7.88 -11.88
CA LEU A 59 8.54 6.99 -10.70
C LEU A 59 7.92 7.67 -9.47
N LYS A 60 8.05 9.00 -9.35
CA LYS A 60 7.40 9.78 -8.31
C LYS A 60 5.88 9.72 -8.45
N VAL A 61 5.35 9.98 -9.65
CA VAL A 61 3.91 9.93 -9.92
C VAL A 61 3.34 8.53 -9.70
N VAL A 62 3.99 7.50 -10.25
CA VAL A 62 3.56 6.10 -10.07
C VAL A 62 3.60 5.70 -8.59
N GLY A 63 4.68 6.05 -7.89
CA GLY A 63 4.81 5.79 -6.46
C GLY A 63 3.73 6.49 -5.63
N TYR A 64 3.39 7.74 -5.95
CA TYR A 64 2.31 8.44 -5.26
C TYR A 64 0.94 7.80 -5.49
N ILE A 65 0.56 7.64 -6.76
CA ILE A 65 -0.75 7.10 -7.12
C ILE A 65 -0.92 5.68 -6.56
N GLY A 66 0.07 4.81 -6.78
CA GLY A 66 0.01 3.42 -6.34
C GLY A 66 -0.11 3.29 -4.82
N ASN A 67 0.76 3.95 -4.06
CA ASN A 67 0.74 3.84 -2.60
C ASN A 67 -0.50 4.53 -1.98
N SER A 68 -0.99 5.64 -2.56
CA SER A 68 -2.24 6.28 -2.11
C SER A 68 -3.46 5.41 -2.36
N ILE A 69 -3.56 4.77 -3.54
CA ILE A 69 -4.62 3.80 -3.84
C ILE A 69 -4.55 2.65 -2.85
N SER A 70 -3.35 2.11 -2.60
CA SER A 70 -3.17 1.00 -1.66
C SER A 70 -3.70 1.37 -0.27
N LEU A 71 -3.38 2.57 0.26
CA LEU A 71 -3.90 3.06 1.54
C LEU A 71 -5.42 3.27 1.56
N LEU A 72 -5.97 3.81 0.47
CA LEU A 72 -7.41 3.99 0.35
C LEU A 72 -8.15 2.65 0.47
N TYR A 73 -7.66 1.60 -0.18
CA TYR A 73 -8.30 0.29 -0.12
C TYR A 73 -8.06 -0.45 1.20
N THR A 74 -6.87 -0.33 1.79
CA THR A 74 -6.52 -1.08 3.01
C THR A 74 -6.95 -0.40 4.31
N VAL A 75 -7.12 0.93 4.30
CA VAL A 75 -7.47 1.72 5.50
C VAL A 75 -8.70 2.59 5.24
N GLY A 76 -8.68 3.39 4.18
CA GLY A 76 -9.71 4.41 3.93
C GLY A 76 -11.12 3.83 3.80
N LEU A 77 -11.30 2.86 2.90
CA LEU A 77 -12.58 2.21 2.65
C LEU A 77 -13.06 1.38 3.86
N PRO A 78 -12.25 0.52 4.50
CA PRO A 78 -12.65 -0.18 5.71
C PRO A 78 -13.07 0.77 6.82
N PHE A 79 -12.32 1.87 7.02
CA PHE A 79 -12.64 2.86 8.04
C PHE A 79 -13.95 3.61 7.73
N ALA A 80 -14.15 4.03 6.48
CA ALA A 80 -15.40 4.67 6.06
C ALA A 80 -16.60 3.72 6.19
N ALA A 81 -16.46 2.46 5.78
CA ALA A 81 -17.50 1.44 5.95
C ALA A 81 -17.83 1.21 7.43
N TRP A 82 -16.82 1.13 8.30
CA TRP A 82 -17.01 1.02 9.74
C TRP A 82 -17.76 2.21 10.33
N LEU A 83 -17.39 3.44 9.94
CA LEU A 83 -18.09 4.65 10.36
C LEU A 83 -19.56 4.60 9.93
N LEU A 84 -19.83 4.31 8.66
CA LEU A 84 -21.19 4.30 8.11
C LEU A 84 -22.07 3.18 8.68
N TRP A 85 -21.50 2.04 9.09
CA TRP A 85 -22.26 0.96 9.73
C TRP A 85 -22.62 1.28 11.19
N LYS A 86 -21.85 2.16 11.83
CA LYS A 86 -22.07 2.58 13.22
C LYS A 86 -23.06 3.76 13.35
N PHE A 87 -23.49 4.34 12.23
CA PHE A 87 -24.58 5.33 12.12
C PHE A 87 -25.86 4.66 11.64
#